data_AF-A0A7X3BXQ1-F1
#
_entry.id   AF-A0A7X3BXQ1-F1
#
_cell.length_a   1.000
_cell.length_b   1.000
_cell.length_c   1.000
_cell.angle_alpha   90.00
_cell.angle_beta   90.00
_cell.angle_gamma   90.00
#
_symmetry.space_group_name_H-M   'P 1'
#
loop_
_entity.id
_entity.type
_entity.pdbx_description
1 polymer ?
#
loop_
_entity_poly.entity_id
_entity_poly.type
_entity_poly.pdbx_seq_one_letter_code
_entity_poly.pdbx_strand_id
1 'polypeptide(L)'
;ESKQTTNEWLFNFNQEGTVWIWMPKFEISDVDTSYSEAPEDIEGQISTVESTFKQRANSLEAGVSRLTEGLRTKADISSLNVTAENIRQSVKSLETDTQNKLNQKLSQAEFEVRAGSIRQEILNATKDKASKSELTQTAEELSSKIASVQVGGINLLRNTASLLIGDRSKGCWMSASGGNGRAISVEVLDPPKKMIKNMIRVIENTNGGNKDLTQLVRLRIGEKYTISCYARIASDSPNANVNLLFRSWANNTDLNRKFQKSISHKNWQKYSFTFTADAIENSIQFGQSGAGIIEICAPKIESGTLATDYSEAPEDIEGQISTVESTFKQRANSLEAGVNRLTEGLRTKADISSLNVTA
;
A
#
# COMPACT_ATOMS: atom_id res chain seq x y z
N GLU A 1 -87.38 -97.89 40.78
CA GLU A 1 -88.83 -97.64 40.82
C GLU A 1 -89.30 -97.64 42.28
N SER A 2 -89.57 -96.46 42.82
CA SER A 2 -90.39 -96.31 44.03
C SER A 2 -91.83 -96.21 43.53
N LYS A 3 -92.69 -97.19 43.84
CA LYS A 3 -94.12 -97.13 43.49
C LYS A 3 -94.79 -96.13 44.43
N GLN A 4 -94.68 -94.84 44.13
CA GLN A 4 -95.42 -93.79 44.85
C GLN A 4 -96.91 -93.88 44.49
N THR A 5 -97.72 -94.26 45.47
CA THR A 5 -99.18 -94.11 45.44
C THR A 5 -99.54 -92.73 45.97
N THR A 6 -100.17 -91.89 45.16
CA THR A 6 -100.74 -90.61 45.61
C THR A 6 -102.12 -90.86 46.20
N ASN A 7 -102.34 -90.45 47.44
CA ASN A 7 -103.65 -90.45 48.09
C ASN A 7 -104.21 -89.03 48.05
N GLU A 8 -105.47 -88.87 47.65
CA GLU A 8 -106.17 -87.59 47.67
C GLU A 8 -107.13 -87.58 48.86
N TRP A 9 -107.10 -86.49 49.62
CA TRP A 9 -107.97 -86.29 50.77
C TRP A 9 -108.97 -85.17 50.45
N LEU A 10 -110.26 -85.51 50.55
CA LEU A 10 -111.35 -84.63 50.18
C LEU A 10 -112.16 -84.26 51.42
N PHE A 11 -112.35 -82.96 51.65
CA PHE A 11 -113.32 -82.46 52.61
C PHE A 11 -114.68 -82.32 51.92
N ASN A 12 -115.61 -83.24 52.20
CA ASN A 12 -116.97 -83.20 51.67
C ASN A 12 -117.95 -82.62 52.69
N PHE A 13 -118.73 -81.62 52.29
CA PHE A 13 -119.77 -80.98 53.11
C PHE A 13 -121.14 -81.29 52.54
N ASN A 14 -121.97 -82.01 53.31
CA ASN A 14 -123.25 -82.53 52.82
C ASN A 14 -124.47 -81.64 53.17
N GLN A 15 -124.24 -80.39 53.58
CA GLN A 15 -125.28 -79.42 53.94
C GLN A 15 -124.85 -78.00 53.57
N GLU A 16 -125.82 -77.12 53.29
CA GLU A 16 -125.58 -75.70 52.98
C GLU A 16 -125.09 -74.95 54.21
N GLY A 17 -123.94 -74.28 54.08
CA GLY A 17 -123.33 -73.43 55.11
C GLY A 17 -121.91 -73.01 54.73
N THR A 18 -121.41 -71.92 55.32
CA THR A 18 -120.02 -71.49 55.12
C THR A 18 -119.12 -72.18 56.14
N VAL A 19 -118.24 -73.05 55.66
CA VAL A 19 -117.18 -73.66 56.47
C VAL A 19 -115.84 -73.03 56.11
N TRP A 20 -115.09 -72.57 57.12
CA TRP A 20 -113.71 -72.13 56.96
C TRP A 20 -112.78 -73.26 57.41
N ILE A 21 -112.11 -73.90 56.46
CA ILE A 21 -110.95 -74.75 56.77
C ILE A 21 -109.73 -73.85 56.74
N TRP A 22 -108.99 -73.81 57.84
CA TRP A 22 -107.76 -73.06 57.92
C TRP A 22 -106.67 -73.95 58.53
N MET A 23 -105.46 -73.84 57.98
CA MET A 23 -104.28 -74.54 58.46
C MET A 23 -104.41 -76.08 58.47
N PRO A 24 -104.84 -76.71 57.35
CA PRO A 24 -104.90 -78.16 57.29
C PRO A 24 -103.48 -78.72 57.40
N LYS A 25 -103.24 -79.55 58.41
CA LYS A 25 -101.98 -80.26 58.59
C LYS A 25 -102.22 -81.75 58.49
N PHE A 26 -101.37 -82.41 57.73
CA PHE A 26 -101.33 -83.87 57.68
C PHE A 26 -99.99 -84.31 58.26
N GLU A 27 -100.03 -85.17 59.28
CA GLU A 27 -98.83 -85.63 59.96
C GLU A 27 -98.85 -87.14 60.20
N ILE A 28 -97.66 -87.72 60.27
CA ILE A 28 -97.46 -89.14 60.53
C ILE A 28 -97.24 -89.31 62.03
N SER A 29 -98.33 -89.48 62.79
CA SER A 29 -98.35 -89.67 64.24
C SER A 29 -99.73 -90.17 64.69
N ASP A 30 -99.81 -90.83 65.84
CA ASP A 30 -101.07 -91.11 66.56
C ASP A 30 -101.42 -90.02 67.60
N VAL A 31 -100.54 -89.04 67.77
CA VAL A 31 -100.70 -87.87 68.64
C VAL A 31 -100.71 -86.59 67.80
N ASP A 32 -101.77 -85.79 67.95
CA ASP A 32 -101.93 -84.47 67.30
C ASP A 32 -100.88 -83.47 67.81
N THR A 33 -100.25 -82.75 66.89
CA THR A 33 -99.32 -81.67 67.20
C THR A 33 -99.77 -80.35 66.60
N SER A 34 -99.43 -79.25 67.30
CA SER A 34 -99.69 -77.90 66.82
C SER A 34 -99.27 -77.72 65.36
N TYR A 35 -100.00 -76.88 64.63
CA TYR A 35 -99.73 -76.62 63.23
C TYR A 35 -98.26 -76.29 62.94
N SER A 36 -97.76 -76.83 61.84
CA SER A 36 -96.48 -76.52 61.22
C SER A 36 -96.64 -76.62 59.71
N GLU A 37 -95.99 -75.72 58.98
CA GLU A 37 -95.91 -75.80 57.50
C GLU A 37 -95.30 -77.14 57.07
N ALA A 38 -95.74 -77.65 55.90
CA ALA A 38 -95.15 -78.86 55.35
C ALA A 38 -93.67 -78.62 55.01
N PRO A 39 -92.76 -79.58 55.28
CA PRO A 39 -91.34 -79.43 54.96
C PRO A 39 -91.08 -79.04 53.49
N GLU A 40 -91.88 -79.58 52.56
CA GLU A 40 -91.79 -79.30 51.12
C GLU A 40 -92.15 -77.85 50.77
N ASP A 41 -93.09 -77.24 51.49
CA ASP A 41 -93.45 -75.83 51.31
C ASP A 41 -92.32 -74.91 51.77
N ILE A 42 -91.63 -75.30 52.86
CA ILE A 42 -90.43 -74.59 53.34
C ILE A 42 -89.26 -74.77 52.36
N GLU A 43 -89.02 -75.99 51.86
CA GLU A 43 -87.99 -76.27 50.85
C GLU A 43 -88.24 -75.51 49.54
N GLY A 44 -89.49 -75.41 49.10
CA GLY A 44 -89.88 -74.62 47.92
C GLY A 44 -89.60 -73.13 48.08
N GLN A 45 -89.89 -72.57 49.26
CA GLN A 45 -89.53 -71.19 49.59
C GLN A 45 -88.00 -71.00 49.62
N ILE A 46 -87.26 -71.94 50.22
CA ILE A 46 -85.78 -71.91 50.26
C ILE A 46 -85.19 -71.97 48.85
N SER A 47 -85.69 -72.84 47.98
CA SER A 47 -85.24 -72.96 46.59
C SER A 47 -85.48 -71.67 45.78
N THR A 48 -86.62 -71.03 46.01
CA THR A 48 -86.95 -69.73 45.40
C THR A 48 -86.01 -68.62 45.88
N VAL A 49 -85.67 -68.60 47.17
CA VAL A 49 -84.70 -67.66 47.73
C VAL A 49 -83.29 -67.93 47.19
N GLU A 50 -82.86 -69.19 47.13
CA GLU A 50 -81.55 -69.59 46.64
C GLU A 50 -81.35 -69.22 45.16
N SER A 51 -82.36 -69.47 44.31
CA SER A 51 -82.33 -69.10 42.89
C SER A 51 -82.29 -67.58 42.69
N THR A 52 -83.07 -66.83 43.46
CA THR A 52 -83.02 -65.35 43.47
C THR A 52 -81.65 -64.84 43.91
N PHE A 53 -81.06 -65.46 44.93
CA PHE A 53 -79.73 -65.11 45.43
C PHE A 53 -78.64 -65.38 44.39
N LYS A 54 -78.65 -66.56 43.74
CA LYS A 54 -77.73 -66.90 42.65
C LYS A 54 -77.84 -65.92 41.49
N GLN A 55 -79.06 -65.56 41.09
CA GLN A 55 -79.27 -64.58 40.02
C GLN A 55 -78.69 -63.21 40.37
N ARG A 56 -78.88 -62.74 41.61
CA ARG A 56 -78.30 -61.48 42.09
C ARG A 56 -76.77 -61.54 42.19
N ALA A 57 -76.21 -62.65 42.66
CA ALA A 57 -74.76 -62.85 42.74
C ALA A 57 -74.12 -62.80 41.35
N ASN A 58 -74.68 -63.51 40.37
CA ASN A 58 -74.20 -63.47 38.98
C ASN A 58 -74.30 -62.06 38.37
N SER A 59 -75.38 -61.33 38.66
CA SER A 59 -75.56 -59.94 38.20
C SER A 59 -74.52 -58.99 38.81
N LEU A 60 -74.22 -59.17 40.10
CA LEU A 60 -73.20 -58.40 40.79
C LEU A 60 -71.81 -58.71 40.26
N GLU A 61 -71.47 -59.99 40.04
CA GLU A 61 -70.19 -60.41 39.46
C GLU A 61 -70.00 -59.81 38.06
N ALA A 62 -71.04 -59.83 37.22
CA ALA A 62 -71.01 -59.20 35.91
C ALA A 62 -70.85 -57.67 36.02
N GLY A 63 -71.53 -57.04 36.98
CA GLY A 63 -71.40 -55.60 37.26
C GLY A 63 -70.00 -55.21 37.72
N VAL A 64 -69.42 -55.97 38.65
CA VAL A 64 -68.06 -55.80 39.14
C VAL A 64 -67.06 -56.00 38.01
N SER A 65 -67.21 -57.04 37.19
CA SER A 65 -66.32 -57.29 36.05
C SER A 65 -66.35 -56.15 35.03
N ARG A 66 -67.54 -55.60 34.72
CA ARG A 66 -67.67 -54.42 33.85
C ARG A 66 -67.05 -53.17 34.47
N LEU A 67 -67.19 -52.97 35.78
CA LEU A 67 -66.56 -51.84 36.47
C LEU A 67 -65.04 -51.98 36.47
N THR A 68 -64.50 -53.18 36.72
CA THR A 68 -63.07 -53.47 36.66
C THR A 68 -62.52 -53.21 35.26
N GLU A 69 -63.20 -53.68 34.21
CA GLU A 69 -62.76 -53.42 32.82
C GLU A 69 -62.92 -51.94 32.42
N GLY A 70 -64.00 -51.29 32.85
CA GLY A 70 -64.21 -49.85 32.65
C GLY A 70 -63.17 -48.99 33.38
N LEU A 71 -62.71 -49.42 34.55
CA LEU A 71 -61.61 -48.79 35.28
C LEU A 71 -60.27 -49.06 34.61
N ARG A 72 -60.03 -50.26 34.08
CA ARG A 72 -58.80 -50.62 33.36
C ARG A 72 -58.64 -49.81 32.07
N THR A 73 -59.73 -49.64 31.32
CA THR A 73 -59.77 -48.82 30.10
C THR A 73 -59.67 -47.31 30.39
N LYS A 74 -60.28 -46.79 31.47
CA LYS A 74 -60.05 -45.41 31.91
C LYS A 74 -58.64 -45.19 32.47
N ALA A 75 -58.04 -46.24 33.02
CA ALA A 75 -56.65 -46.26 33.46
C ALA A 75 -55.68 -46.69 32.33
N ASP A 76 -56.12 -46.81 31.07
CA ASP A 76 -55.21 -47.06 29.95
C ASP A 76 -54.32 -45.84 29.73
N ILE A 77 -53.18 -45.91 30.41
CA ILE A 77 -52.04 -45.00 30.40
C ILE A 77 -51.46 -44.79 28.98
N SER A 78 -51.87 -45.58 27.97
CA SER A 78 -51.37 -45.51 26.60
C SER A 78 -51.57 -44.14 25.94
N SER A 79 -52.78 -43.58 26.00
CA SER A 79 -53.08 -42.25 25.41
C SER A 79 -52.34 -41.12 26.12
N LEU A 80 -52.20 -41.22 27.45
CA LEU A 80 -51.46 -40.26 28.27
C LEU A 80 -49.95 -40.37 28.02
N ASN A 81 -49.42 -41.59 27.86
CA ASN A 81 -48.02 -41.84 27.52
C ASN A 81 -47.67 -41.35 26.11
N VAL A 82 -48.55 -41.56 25.13
CA VAL A 82 -48.37 -41.02 23.78
C VAL A 82 -48.36 -39.49 23.82
N THR A 83 -49.27 -38.87 24.59
CA THR A 83 -49.29 -37.42 24.78
C THR A 83 -48.02 -36.92 25.48
N ALA A 84 -47.56 -37.60 26.54
CA ALA A 84 -46.34 -37.26 27.26
C ALA A 84 -45.09 -37.39 26.39
N GLU A 85 -45.00 -38.44 25.57
CA GLU A 85 -43.88 -38.62 24.64
C GLU A 85 -43.90 -37.57 23.52
N ASN A 86 -45.08 -37.25 22.96
CA ASN A 86 -45.21 -36.17 21.98
C ASN A 86 -44.81 -34.81 22.55
N ILE A 87 -45.19 -34.51 23.80
CA ILE A 87 -44.77 -33.31 24.51
C ILE A 87 -43.24 -33.34 24.72
N ARG A 88 -42.68 -34.46 25.18
CA ARG A 88 -41.23 -34.62 25.39
C ARG A 88 -40.44 -34.38 24.10
N GLN A 89 -40.91 -34.91 22.97
CA GLN A 89 -40.27 -34.69 21.66
C GLN A 89 -40.40 -33.24 21.21
N SER A 90 -41.57 -32.62 21.39
CA SER A 90 -41.79 -31.21 21.07
C SER A 90 -40.88 -30.29 21.88
N VAL A 91 -40.75 -30.55 23.19
CA VAL A 91 -39.84 -29.82 24.08
C VAL A 91 -38.39 -29.99 23.62
N LYS A 92 -37.96 -31.21 23.28
CA LYS A 92 -36.61 -31.46 22.78
C LYS A 92 -36.32 -30.74 21.46
N SER A 93 -37.30 -30.68 20.56
CA SER A 93 -37.18 -29.92 19.31
C SER A 93 -37.05 -28.41 19.59
N LEU A 94 -37.86 -27.86 20.50
CA LEU A 94 -37.79 -26.46 20.90
C LEU A 94 -36.46 -26.10 21.57
N GLU A 95 -35.95 -26.99 22.42
CA GLU A 95 -34.63 -26.84 23.07
C GLU A 95 -33.52 -26.77 22.01
N THR A 96 -33.55 -27.69 21.04
CA THR A 96 -32.59 -27.74 19.93
C THR A 96 -32.65 -26.48 19.06
N ASP A 97 -33.85 -26.05 18.65
CA ASP A 97 -34.07 -24.84 17.85
C ASP A 97 -33.60 -23.57 18.58
N THR A 98 -33.87 -23.49 19.88
CA THR A 98 -33.45 -22.37 20.71
C THR A 98 -31.93 -22.31 20.83
N GLN A 99 -31.28 -23.46 21.07
CA GLN A 99 -29.82 -23.53 21.14
C GLN A 99 -29.16 -23.14 19.82
N ASN A 100 -29.71 -23.59 18.69
CA ASN A 100 -29.22 -23.24 17.36
C ASN A 100 -29.33 -21.72 17.10
N LYS A 101 -30.47 -21.10 17.41
CA LYS A 101 -30.66 -19.64 17.28
C LYS A 101 -29.71 -18.85 18.18
N LEU A 102 -29.47 -19.33 19.40
CA LEU A 102 -28.54 -18.69 20.33
C LEU A 102 -27.10 -18.73 19.80
N ASN A 103 -26.65 -19.89 19.32
CA ASN A 103 -25.31 -20.05 18.73
C ASN A 103 -25.12 -19.15 17.50
N GLN A 104 -26.15 -19.01 16.66
CA GLN A 104 -26.12 -18.12 15.49
C GLN A 104 -26.01 -16.64 15.90
N LYS A 105 -26.81 -16.19 16.88
CA LYS A 105 -26.74 -14.81 17.40
C LYS A 105 -25.40 -14.51 18.05
N LEU A 106 -24.84 -15.47 18.79
CA LEU A 106 -23.52 -15.33 19.40
C LEU A 106 -22.43 -15.19 18.34
N SER A 107 -22.43 -16.05 17.33
CA SER A 107 -21.48 -15.99 16.20
C SER A 107 -21.56 -14.65 15.45
N GLN A 108 -22.77 -14.11 15.27
CA GLN A 108 -22.98 -12.79 14.66
C GLN A 108 -22.38 -11.66 15.50
N ALA A 109 -22.60 -11.67 16.82
CA ALA A 109 -22.04 -10.67 17.73
C ALA A 109 -20.50 -10.73 17.78
N GLU A 110 -19.93 -11.94 17.81
CA GLU A 110 -18.48 -12.14 17.74
C GLU A 110 -17.89 -11.61 16.43
N PHE A 111 -18.56 -11.87 15.31
CA PHE A 111 -18.18 -11.34 14.00
C PHE A 111 -18.19 -9.81 13.99
N GLU A 112 -19.26 -9.17 14.47
CA GLU A 112 -19.40 -7.71 14.52
C GLU A 112 -18.32 -7.05 15.39
N VAL A 113 -18.04 -7.62 16.57
CA VAL A 113 -16.95 -7.17 17.45
C VAL A 113 -15.60 -7.28 16.72
N ARG A 114 -15.34 -8.41 16.04
CA ARG A 114 -14.09 -8.61 15.31
C ARG A 114 -13.95 -7.65 14.13
N ALA A 115 -15.02 -7.42 13.37
CA ALA A 115 -15.04 -6.48 12.25
C ALA A 115 -14.78 -5.04 12.74
N GLY A 116 -15.39 -4.66 13.88
CA GLY A 116 -15.12 -3.38 14.55
C GLY A 116 -13.65 -3.19 14.91
N SER A 117 -13.03 -4.21 15.51
CA SER A 117 -11.60 -4.19 15.86
C SER A 117 -10.69 -4.11 14.63
N ILE A 118 -10.94 -4.92 13.58
CA ILE A 118 -10.16 -4.88 12.33
C ILE A 118 -10.25 -3.50 11.68
N ARG A 119 -11.44 -2.88 11.65
CA ARG A 119 -11.62 -1.52 11.11
C ARG A 119 -10.78 -0.50 11.89
N GLN A 120 -10.71 -0.60 13.21
CA GLN A 120 -9.87 0.28 14.03
C GLN A 120 -8.39 0.03 13.83
N GLU A 121 -7.96 -1.23 13.72
CA GLU A 121 -6.57 -1.58 13.38
C GLU A 121 -6.16 -1.01 12.02
N ILE A 122 -7.02 -1.13 10.99
CA ILE A 122 -6.79 -0.52 9.68
C ILE A 122 -6.71 1.00 9.79
N LEU A 123 -7.65 1.64 10.50
CA LEU A 123 -7.63 3.10 10.70
C LEU A 123 -6.34 3.56 11.37
N ASN A 124 -5.90 2.87 12.42
CA ASN A 124 -4.65 3.19 13.11
C ASN A 124 -3.42 2.93 12.24
N ALA A 125 -3.37 1.82 11.52
CA ALA A 125 -2.26 1.47 10.63
C ALA A 125 -2.15 2.38 9.39
N THR A 126 -3.26 3.00 8.99
CA THR A 126 -3.32 3.90 7.82
C THR A 126 -3.26 5.39 8.18
N LYS A 127 -3.52 5.74 9.45
CA LYS A 127 -3.53 7.12 9.97
C LYS A 127 -2.29 7.93 9.57
N ASP A 128 -1.13 7.31 9.63
CA ASP A 128 0.15 7.98 9.36
C ASP A 128 0.74 7.64 7.98
N LYS A 129 0.20 6.63 7.29
CA LYS A 129 0.69 6.18 5.97
C LYS A 129 -0.02 6.85 4.78
N ALA A 130 -1.14 7.53 5.03
CA ALA A 130 -1.93 8.23 4.02
C ALA A 130 -1.85 9.75 4.15
N SER A 131 -0.81 10.28 4.78
CA SER A 131 -0.53 11.72 4.79
C SER A 131 -0.22 12.17 3.37
N LYS A 132 -1.26 12.59 2.62
CA LYS A 132 -1.12 13.26 1.31
C LYS A 132 -0.02 14.34 1.36
N SER A 133 0.16 14.96 2.52
CA SER A 133 1.22 15.93 2.80
C SER A 133 2.64 15.41 2.56
N GLU A 134 3.01 14.21 3.02
CA GLU A 134 4.39 13.71 2.87
C GLU A 134 4.71 13.32 1.43
N LEU A 135 3.74 12.69 0.75
CA LEU A 135 3.88 12.34 -0.67
C LEU A 135 3.90 13.61 -1.55
N THR A 136 3.08 14.60 -1.23
CA THR A 136 3.06 15.90 -1.93
C THR A 136 4.35 16.66 -1.69
N GLN A 137 4.82 16.73 -0.44
CA GLN A 137 6.09 17.36 -0.10
C GLN A 137 7.26 16.68 -0.82
N THR A 138 7.31 15.35 -0.84
CA THR A 138 8.34 14.59 -1.57
C THR A 138 8.28 14.87 -3.08
N ALA A 139 7.08 14.94 -3.66
CA ALA A 139 6.89 15.23 -5.08
C ALA A 139 7.27 16.69 -5.45
N GLU A 140 6.96 17.65 -4.58
CA GLU A 140 7.33 19.06 -4.73
C GLU A 140 8.85 19.25 -4.59
N GLU A 141 9.48 18.62 -3.59
CA GLU A 141 10.93 18.61 -3.43
C GLU A 141 11.65 17.95 -4.61
N LEU A 142 11.12 16.84 -5.12
CA LEU A 142 11.69 16.14 -6.27
C LEU A 142 11.52 16.96 -7.56
N SER A 143 10.35 17.59 -7.76
CA SER A 143 10.11 18.49 -8.90
C SER A 143 11.03 19.71 -8.88
N SER A 144 11.24 20.30 -7.69
CA SER A 144 12.19 21.40 -7.49
C SER A 144 13.63 20.98 -7.79
N LYS A 145 14.04 19.78 -7.31
CA LYS A 145 15.36 19.21 -7.63
C LYS A 145 15.51 18.97 -9.13
N ILE A 146 14.53 18.36 -9.80
CA ILE A 146 14.58 18.08 -11.26
C ILE A 146 14.62 19.38 -12.07
N ALA A 147 13.81 20.38 -11.74
CA ALA A 147 13.83 21.68 -12.40
C ALA A 147 15.21 22.38 -12.26
N SER A 148 15.89 22.21 -11.11
CA SER A 148 17.25 22.73 -10.94
C SER A 148 18.32 21.95 -11.72
N VAL A 149 18.13 20.64 -11.95
CA VAL A 149 19.07 19.79 -12.68
C VAL A 149 19.05 20.06 -14.19
N GLN A 150 17.92 20.48 -14.76
CA GLN A 150 17.79 20.74 -16.20
C GLN A 150 18.32 22.13 -16.62
N VAL A 151 18.60 23.02 -15.66
CA VAL A 151 18.93 24.43 -15.93
C VAL A 151 20.44 24.72 -15.75
N GLY A 152 21.29 23.78 -15.32
CA GLY A 152 22.75 24.00 -15.15
C GLY A 152 23.65 23.09 -16.00
N GLY A 153 24.96 23.34 -16.03
CA GLY A 153 25.96 22.46 -16.64
C GLY A 153 26.66 23.02 -17.89
N ILE A 154 25.97 23.83 -18.69
CA ILE A 154 26.54 24.44 -19.90
C ILE A 154 27.30 25.70 -19.51
N ASN A 155 28.61 25.71 -19.80
CA ASN A 155 29.42 26.91 -19.65
C ASN A 155 29.16 27.86 -20.81
N LEU A 156 28.70 29.08 -20.52
CA LEU A 156 28.43 30.11 -21.53
C LEU A 156 29.69 30.93 -21.86
N LEU A 157 30.81 30.67 -21.20
CA LEU A 157 32.09 31.31 -21.47
C LEU A 157 32.96 30.43 -22.38
N ARG A 158 33.49 31.03 -23.43
CA ARG A 158 34.35 30.39 -24.44
C ARG A 158 35.83 30.52 -24.13
N ASN A 159 36.63 29.61 -24.69
CA ASN A 159 38.08 29.52 -24.50
C ASN A 159 38.49 29.57 -23.02
N THR A 160 37.72 28.98 -22.12
CA THR A 160 37.95 29.08 -20.66
C THR A 160 39.10 28.19 -20.19
N ALA A 161 39.44 27.14 -20.94
CA ALA A 161 40.57 26.26 -20.64
C ALA A 161 41.92 26.90 -21.01
N SER A 162 41.96 27.66 -22.11
CA SER A 162 43.17 28.26 -22.68
C SER A 162 43.28 29.77 -22.47
N LEU A 163 42.19 30.45 -22.10
CA LEU A 163 42.12 31.89 -21.82
C LEU A 163 42.78 32.75 -22.92
N LEU A 164 42.51 32.41 -24.18
CA LEU A 164 43.10 33.09 -25.34
C LEU A 164 42.76 34.58 -25.30
N ILE A 165 43.79 35.44 -25.33
CA ILE A 165 43.62 36.89 -25.34
C ILE A 165 43.55 37.40 -26.79
N GLY A 166 42.55 38.22 -27.12
CA GLY A 166 42.40 38.73 -28.47
C GLY A 166 41.00 39.22 -28.81
N ASP A 167 40.55 38.89 -30.03
CA ASP A 167 39.27 39.35 -30.59
C ASP A 167 38.04 38.73 -29.89
N ARG A 168 37.19 39.57 -29.31
CA ARG A 168 35.95 39.14 -28.62
C ARG A 168 35.01 38.35 -29.53
N SER A 169 35.00 38.64 -30.84
CA SER A 169 34.11 37.95 -31.78
C SER A 169 34.41 36.45 -31.86
N LYS A 170 35.65 36.05 -31.53
CA LYS A 170 36.12 34.66 -31.49
C LYS A 170 36.03 34.02 -30.11
N GLY A 171 35.34 34.67 -29.17
CA GLY A 171 35.28 34.23 -27.77
C GLY A 171 36.62 34.39 -27.04
N CYS A 172 37.50 35.28 -27.49
CA CYS A 172 38.73 35.57 -26.77
C CYS A 172 38.47 36.50 -25.57
N TRP A 173 39.33 36.38 -24.57
CA TRP A 173 39.32 37.17 -23.35
C TRP A 173 40.02 38.50 -23.56
N MET A 174 39.59 39.53 -22.83
CA MET A 174 40.22 40.84 -22.87
C MET A 174 40.39 41.42 -21.48
N SER A 175 41.41 42.26 -21.32
CA SER A 175 41.59 43.02 -20.10
C SER A 175 40.47 44.06 -19.93
N ALA A 176 39.99 44.18 -18.71
CA ALA A 176 38.98 45.14 -18.29
C ALA A 176 39.36 45.82 -16.97
N SER A 177 38.54 46.80 -16.58
CA SER A 177 38.67 47.59 -15.36
C SER A 177 39.88 48.53 -15.31
N GLY A 178 39.73 49.61 -14.53
CA GLY A 178 40.66 50.75 -14.50
C GLY A 178 41.84 50.64 -13.52
N GLY A 179 41.99 49.50 -12.81
CA GLY A 179 43.19 49.24 -12.01
C GLY A 179 44.46 49.28 -12.88
N ASN A 180 45.58 49.69 -12.28
CA ASN A 180 46.85 49.85 -12.99
C ASN A 180 47.57 48.53 -13.29
N GLY A 181 47.09 47.42 -12.71
CA GLY A 181 47.66 46.11 -12.96
C GLY A 181 47.42 45.57 -14.37
N ARG A 182 47.96 44.37 -14.60
CA ARG A 182 47.81 43.61 -15.85
C ARG A 182 47.18 42.26 -15.52
N ALA A 183 46.08 41.94 -16.20
CA ALA A 183 45.51 40.60 -16.16
C ALA A 183 46.00 39.85 -17.41
N ILE A 184 46.79 38.79 -17.20
CA ILE A 184 47.43 38.01 -18.26
C ILE A 184 46.98 36.55 -18.21
N SER A 185 47.05 35.86 -19.34
CA SER A 185 46.89 34.41 -19.40
C SER A 185 48.25 33.75 -19.30
N VAL A 186 48.41 32.84 -18.34
CA VAL A 186 49.65 32.07 -18.13
C VAL A 186 49.32 30.58 -17.97
N GLU A 187 50.25 29.71 -18.33
CA GLU A 187 50.08 28.27 -18.20
C GLU A 187 49.91 27.84 -16.73
N VAL A 188 49.06 26.84 -16.49
CA VAL A 188 48.83 26.23 -15.18
C VAL A 188 49.61 24.94 -15.08
N LEU A 189 50.65 24.93 -14.25
CA LEU A 189 51.50 23.75 -14.04
C LEU A 189 50.80 22.62 -13.26
N ASP A 190 49.94 22.98 -12.31
CA ASP A 190 49.19 22.04 -11.46
C ASP A 190 47.70 22.42 -11.42
N PRO A 191 46.91 22.03 -12.45
CA PRO A 191 45.51 22.45 -12.56
C PRO A 191 44.58 21.57 -11.73
N PRO A 192 43.46 22.11 -11.21
CA PRO A 192 42.49 21.32 -10.46
C PRO A 192 41.75 20.28 -11.33
N LYS A 193 41.79 20.44 -12.66
CA LYS A 193 41.31 19.47 -13.65
C LYS A 193 42.24 19.45 -14.87
N LYS A 194 42.54 18.26 -15.40
CA LYS A 194 43.50 18.06 -16.52
C LYS A 194 43.20 18.87 -17.80
N MET A 195 41.95 19.20 -18.05
CA MET A 195 41.55 19.97 -19.25
C MET A 195 41.91 21.46 -19.16
N ILE A 196 42.15 22.00 -17.96
CA ILE A 196 42.52 23.40 -17.75
C ILE A 196 43.99 23.58 -18.13
N LYS A 197 44.27 24.50 -19.06
CA LYS A 197 45.62 24.75 -19.59
C LYS A 197 46.21 26.03 -19.03
N ASN A 198 45.40 27.08 -18.93
CA ASN A 198 45.84 28.42 -18.52
C ASN A 198 45.01 28.96 -17.34
N MET A 199 45.60 29.93 -16.63
CA MET A 199 44.99 30.73 -15.59
C MET A 199 45.13 32.21 -15.90
N ILE A 200 44.15 32.97 -15.43
CA ILE A 200 44.22 34.41 -15.29
C ILE A 200 45.18 34.69 -14.13
N ARG A 201 46.21 35.47 -14.39
CA ARG A 201 47.11 35.97 -13.37
C ARG A 201 47.09 37.48 -13.39
N VAL A 202 46.76 38.11 -12.26
CA VAL A 202 46.78 39.57 -12.14
C VAL A 202 48.05 40.01 -11.45
N ILE A 203 48.86 40.82 -12.13
CA ILE A 203 50.14 41.32 -11.64
C ILE A 203 50.14 42.85 -11.62
N GLU A 204 51.07 43.44 -10.85
CA GLU A 204 51.35 44.89 -10.85
C GLU A 204 50.15 45.79 -10.49
N ASN A 205 49.07 45.23 -9.92
CA ASN A 205 47.95 46.02 -9.45
C ASN A 205 48.30 46.60 -8.09
N THR A 206 48.58 47.89 -8.01
CA THR A 206 49.10 48.55 -6.80
C THR A 206 48.24 49.71 -6.33
N ASN A 207 47.37 50.25 -7.18
CA ASN A 207 46.58 51.46 -6.88
C ASN A 207 45.24 51.21 -6.17
N GLY A 208 45.00 49.99 -5.68
CA GLY A 208 43.73 49.66 -5.01
C GLY A 208 42.55 49.38 -5.96
N GLY A 209 42.70 49.61 -7.27
CA GLY A 209 41.63 49.44 -8.26
C GLY A 209 41.33 47.98 -8.62
N ASN A 210 40.23 47.76 -9.34
CA ASN A 210 39.88 46.44 -9.87
C ASN A 210 40.63 46.17 -11.17
N LYS A 211 41.10 44.94 -11.35
CA LYS A 211 41.70 44.50 -12.60
C LYS A 211 41.27 43.09 -12.96
N ASP A 212 40.73 42.94 -14.16
CA ASP A 212 40.01 41.73 -14.57
C ASP A 212 40.35 41.31 -16.01
N LEU A 213 40.11 40.02 -16.31
CA LEU A 213 39.83 39.57 -17.67
C LEU A 213 38.32 39.37 -17.84
N THR A 214 37.83 39.64 -19.05
CA THR A 214 36.40 39.60 -19.34
C THR A 214 36.06 38.92 -20.65
N GLN A 215 34.83 38.41 -20.70
CA GLN A 215 34.12 38.05 -21.90
C GLN A 215 32.68 38.58 -21.84
N LEU A 216 32.10 38.88 -23.01
CA LEU A 216 30.70 39.30 -23.12
C LEU A 216 29.80 38.06 -23.23
N VAL A 217 28.74 38.02 -22.44
CA VAL A 217 27.73 36.97 -22.47
C VAL A 217 26.35 37.61 -22.52
N ARG A 218 25.46 37.04 -23.35
CA ARG A 218 24.06 37.44 -23.42
C ARG A 218 23.24 36.57 -22.48
N LEU A 219 22.56 37.18 -21.51
CA LEU A 219 21.75 36.51 -20.49
C LEU A 219 20.26 36.82 -20.69
N ARG A 220 19.38 35.97 -20.16
CA ARG A 220 17.93 36.21 -20.13
C ARG A 220 17.55 36.94 -18.85
N ILE A 221 16.93 38.11 -18.98
CA ILE A 221 16.47 38.92 -17.84
C ILE A 221 15.48 38.11 -17.00
N GLY A 222 15.63 38.15 -15.67
CA GLY A 222 14.81 37.43 -14.70
C GLY A 222 15.29 36.01 -14.39
N GLU A 223 16.16 35.43 -15.21
CA GLU A 223 16.75 34.11 -14.92
C GLU A 223 17.94 34.21 -13.96
N LYS A 224 18.14 33.14 -13.19
CA LYS A 224 19.30 33.01 -12.31
C LYS A 224 20.46 32.37 -13.04
N TYR A 225 21.65 32.89 -12.79
CA TYR A 225 22.91 32.36 -13.30
C TYR A 225 23.91 32.22 -12.17
N THR A 226 24.72 31.17 -12.23
CA THR A 226 25.81 30.90 -11.30
C THR A 226 27.14 31.10 -11.99
N ILE A 227 27.97 32.00 -11.46
CA ILE A 227 29.38 32.17 -11.86
C ILE A 227 30.23 31.33 -10.92
N SER A 228 31.23 30.61 -11.45
CA SER A 228 32.21 29.89 -10.66
C SER A 228 33.61 29.95 -11.25
N CYS A 229 34.61 29.77 -10.40
CA CYS A 229 36.02 29.61 -10.80
C CYS A 229 36.80 28.90 -9.69
N TYR A 230 38.02 28.47 -10.00
CA TYR A 230 39.02 28.15 -9.00
C TYR A 230 39.97 29.32 -8.85
N ALA A 231 40.27 29.71 -7.62
CA ALA A 231 41.23 30.79 -7.34
C ALA A 231 42.25 30.36 -6.29
N ARG A 232 43.38 31.06 -6.25
CA ARG A 232 44.37 31.01 -5.18
C ARG A 232 45.24 32.27 -5.23
N ILE A 233 45.98 32.52 -4.16
CA ILE A 233 47.06 33.52 -4.20
C ILE A 233 48.28 32.90 -4.88
N ALA A 234 48.94 33.65 -5.76
CA ALA A 234 50.21 33.22 -6.34
C ALA A 234 51.29 33.05 -5.25
N SER A 235 52.13 32.04 -5.35
CA SER A 235 53.17 31.77 -4.33
C SER A 235 54.08 32.98 -4.06
N ASP A 236 54.39 33.73 -5.11
CA ASP A 236 55.20 34.96 -5.12
C ASP A 236 54.39 36.27 -4.96
N SER A 237 53.12 36.19 -4.58
CA SER A 237 52.36 37.40 -4.21
C SER A 237 53.04 38.13 -3.05
N PRO A 238 53.28 39.45 -3.14
CA PRO A 238 53.84 40.25 -2.05
C PRO A 238 52.86 40.45 -0.89
N ASN A 239 51.58 40.14 -1.10
CA ASN A 239 50.53 40.27 -0.11
C ASN A 239 50.10 38.89 0.40
N ALA A 240 49.96 38.78 1.74
CA ALA A 240 49.45 37.58 2.40
C ALA A 240 47.98 37.28 2.03
N ASN A 241 47.20 38.33 1.75
CA ASN A 241 45.80 38.24 1.35
C ASN A 241 45.58 39.02 0.05
N VAL A 242 44.72 38.52 -0.84
CA VAL A 242 44.27 39.21 -2.06
C VAL A 242 42.76 39.11 -2.16
N ASN A 243 42.07 40.16 -2.62
CA ASN A 243 40.61 40.09 -2.80
C ASN A 243 40.27 39.54 -4.18
N LEU A 244 39.78 38.30 -4.22
CA LEU A 244 39.16 37.71 -5.40
C LEU A 244 37.92 38.51 -5.79
N LEU A 245 37.80 38.82 -7.07
CA LEU A 245 36.66 39.50 -7.67
C LEU A 245 36.18 38.71 -8.88
N PHE A 246 34.90 38.37 -8.90
CA PHE A 246 34.22 38.02 -10.16
C PHE A 246 32.80 38.55 -10.17
N ARG A 247 32.38 39.05 -11.33
CA ARG A 247 31.16 39.86 -11.44
C ARG A 247 30.56 39.85 -12.85
N SER A 248 29.29 40.24 -12.92
CA SER A 248 28.59 40.57 -14.16
C SER A 248 28.39 42.08 -14.26
N TRP A 249 29.25 42.75 -15.04
CA TRP A 249 29.17 44.20 -15.25
C TRP A 249 28.21 44.53 -16.38
N ALA A 250 27.19 45.34 -16.10
CA ALA A 250 26.18 45.79 -17.06
C ALA A 250 25.54 47.10 -16.57
N ASN A 251 25.02 47.93 -17.48
CA ASN A 251 24.37 49.21 -17.15
C ASN A 251 25.22 50.10 -16.22
N ASN A 252 26.55 50.11 -16.42
CA ASN A 252 27.53 50.83 -15.60
C ASN A 252 27.51 50.49 -14.09
N THR A 253 27.08 49.28 -13.71
CA THR A 253 27.05 48.82 -12.32
C THR A 253 27.26 47.31 -12.17
N ASP A 254 27.52 46.86 -10.95
CA ASP A 254 27.65 45.46 -10.54
C ASP A 254 27.01 45.13 -9.17
N LEU A 255 26.22 46.06 -8.61
CA LEU A 255 25.73 46.06 -7.21
C LEU A 255 25.21 44.69 -6.72
N ASN A 256 24.42 43.99 -7.54
CA ASN A 256 23.80 42.71 -7.18
C ASN A 256 24.39 41.52 -7.94
N ARG A 257 25.47 41.73 -8.69
CA ARG A 257 26.05 40.74 -9.59
C ARG A 257 27.55 40.57 -9.36
N LYS A 258 28.02 40.77 -8.14
CA LYS A 258 29.43 40.73 -7.76
C LYS A 258 29.66 39.81 -6.58
N PHE A 259 30.70 38.98 -6.71
CA PHE A 259 31.34 38.29 -5.60
C PHE A 259 32.70 38.92 -5.35
N GLN A 260 32.96 39.28 -4.09
CA GLN A 260 34.26 39.76 -3.66
C GLN A 260 34.62 39.12 -2.32
N LYS A 261 35.81 38.51 -2.23
CA LYS A 261 36.27 37.84 -1.00
C LYS A 261 37.78 37.93 -0.85
N SER A 262 38.23 38.32 0.35
CA SER A 262 39.63 38.22 0.74
C SER A 262 40.00 36.74 0.91
N ILE A 263 40.97 36.27 0.14
CA ILE A 263 41.52 34.92 0.22
C ILE A 263 42.97 34.99 0.71
N SER A 264 43.51 33.89 1.23
CA SER A 264 44.89 33.79 1.77
C SER A 264 45.62 32.50 1.39
N HIS A 265 44.93 31.57 0.73
CA HIS A 265 45.40 30.20 0.49
C HIS A 265 46.18 30.07 -0.83
N LYS A 266 47.11 29.11 -0.87
CA LYS A 266 47.99 28.83 -2.02
C LYS A 266 47.59 27.58 -2.80
N ASN A 267 46.64 26.79 -2.31
CA ASN A 267 46.02 25.69 -3.05
C ASN A 267 44.76 26.18 -3.80
N TRP A 268 44.39 25.52 -4.90
CA TRP A 268 43.16 25.85 -5.62
C TRP A 268 41.93 25.64 -4.74
N GLN A 269 41.06 26.64 -4.66
CA GLN A 269 39.74 26.53 -4.04
C GLN A 269 38.67 27.01 -5.01
N LYS A 270 37.54 26.31 -5.03
CA LYS A 270 36.39 26.65 -5.87
C LYS A 270 35.57 27.74 -5.19
N TYR A 271 35.21 28.76 -5.95
CA TYR A 271 34.33 29.84 -5.54
C TYR A 271 33.16 29.92 -6.50
N SER A 272 31.98 30.26 -5.98
CA SER A 272 30.79 30.47 -6.80
C SER A 272 29.85 31.50 -6.20
N PHE A 273 29.08 32.14 -7.06
CA PHE A 273 28.06 33.12 -6.69
C PHE A 273 26.92 33.09 -7.71
N THR A 274 25.69 33.26 -7.22
CA THR A 274 24.48 33.25 -8.04
C THR A 274 23.83 34.61 -8.01
N PHE A 275 23.42 35.11 -9.18
CA PHE A 275 22.65 36.34 -9.32
C PHE A 275 21.48 36.15 -10.27
N THR A 276 20.51 37.06 -10.20
CA THR A 276 19.43 37.18 -11.19
C THR A 276 19.85 38.19 -12.25
N ALA A 277 19.83 37.81 -13.52
CA ALA A 277 20.18 38.71 -14.62
C ALA A 277 19.11 39.80 -14.78
N ASP A 278 19.54 41.05 -14.90
CA ASP A 278 18.72 42.25 -15.08
C ASP A 278 19.13 43.06 -16.33
N ALA A 279 20.10 42.54 -17.08
CA ALA A 279 20.55 43.08 -18.37
C ALA A 279 20.78 41.92 -19.34
N ILE A 280 20.59 42.18 -20.64
CA ILE A 280 20.87 41.20 -21.69
C ILE A 280 22.37 41.06 -21.89
N GLU A 281 23.07 42.15 -22.19
CA GLU A 281 24.51 42.13 -22.45
C GLU A 281 25.31 42.33 -21.17
N ASN A 282 26.11 41.34 -20.82
CA ASN A 282 26.86 41.31 -19.58
C ASN A 282 28.34 41.09 -19.85
N SER A 283 29.18 41.93 -19.27
CA SER A 283 30.63 41.71 -19.21
C SER A 283 30.93 40.87 -17.97
N ILE A 284 31.11 39.57 -18.18
CA ILE A 284 31.49 38.65 -17.12
C ILE A 284 32.98 38.81 -16.88
N GLN A 285 33.37 39.14 -15.65
CA GLN A 285 34.71 39.56 -15.28
C GLN A 285 35.26 38.68 -14.16
N PHE A 286 36.53 38.31 -14.26
CA PHE A 286 37.28 37.57 -13.26
C PHE A 286 38.62 38.24 -13.04
N GLY A 287 38.97 38.51 -11.79
CA GLY A 287 40.17 39.24 -11.44
C GLY A 287 40.30 39.49 -9.94
N GLN A 288 40.85 40.65 -9.61
CA GLN A 288 41.06 41.05 -8.22
C GLN A 288 40.67 42.50 -7.97
N SER A 289 40.35 42.78 -6.70
CA SER A 289 40.19 44.12 -6.17
C SER A 289 41.35 44.45 -5.21
N GLY A 290 42.10 45.50 -5.48
CA GLY A 290 43.24 45.89 -4.66
C GLY A 290 44.54 45.17 -5.01
N ALA A 291 45.52 45.31 -4.11
CA ALA A 291 46.90 44.87 -4.35
C ALA A 291 47.14 43.38 -4.11
N GLY A 292 48.22 42.87 -4.71
CA GLY A 292 48.66 41.47 -4.64
C GLY A 292 48.61 40.77 -5.99
N ILE A 293 48.88 39.47 -5.97
CA ILE A 293 48.87 38.62 -7.17
C ILE A 293 47.90 37.45 -6.95
N ILE A 294 46.81 37.45 -7.71
CA ILE A 294 45.85 36.34 -7.75
C ILE A 294 46.06 35.47 -8.99
N GLU A 295 45.73 34.19 -8.84
CA GLU A 295 45.61 33.22 -9.92
C GLU A 295 44.19 32.66 -9.94
N ILE A 296 43.55 32.67 -11.12
CA ILE A 296 42.17 32.23 -11.31
C ILE A 296 42.11 31.33 -12.55
N CYS A 297 41.53 30.15 -12.45
CA CYS A 297 41.33 29.26 -13.59
C CYS A 297 39.91 28.69 -13.63
N ALA A 298 39.58 28.02 -14.74
CA ALA A 298 38.26 27.45 -14.98
C ALA A 298 37.09 28.43 -14.76
N PRO A 299 37.13 29.65 -15.33
CA PRO A 299 35.99 30.55 -15.27
C PRO A 299 34.79 29.91 -15.97
N LYS A 300 33.65 29.91 -15.28
CA LYS A 300 32.40 29.35 -15.79
C LYS A 300 31.22 30.22 -15.38
N ILE A 301 30.27 30.38 -16.29
CA ILE A 301 28.93 30.87 -15.97
C ILE A 301 27.93 29.90 -16.59
N GLU A 302 26.91 29.54 -15.82
CA GLU A 302 25.86 28.61 -16.22
C GLU A 302 24.51 29.09 -15.70
N SER A 303 23.43 28.71 -16.37
CA SER A 303 22.08 29.01 -15.85
C SER A 303 21.80 28.20 -14.58
N GLY A 304 20.85 28.69 -13.79
CA GLY A 304 20.41 28.04 -12.56
C GLY A 304 21.10 28.58 -11.31
N THR A 305 20.99 27.82 -10.23
CA THR A 305 21.43 28.23 -8.88
C THR A 305 22.55 27.37 -8.33
N LEU A 306 22.96 26.32 -9.05
CA LEU A 306 23.93 25.33 -8.62
C LEU A 306 25.21 25.45 -9.45
N ALA A 307 26.35 25.63 -8.77
CA ALA A 307 27.66 25.60 -9.40
C ALA A 307 28.07 24.16 -9.71
N THR A 308 27.89 23.73 -10.95
CA THR A 308 28.32 22.41 -11.39
C THR A 308 29.84 22.38 -11.58
N ASP A 309 30.35 21.19 -11.83
CA ASP A 309 31.75 20.99 -12.13
C ASP A 309 32.19 21.72 -13.41
N TYR A 310 33.46 22.16 -13.45
CA TYR A 310 33.98 22.84 -14.63
C TYR A 310 33.88 21.95 -15.89
N SER A 311 33.42 22.57 -16.97
CA SER A 311 33.34 22.06 -18.34
C SER A 311 33.66 23.21 -19.30
N GLU A 312 34.25 22.89 -20.45
CA GLU A 312 34.39 23.81 -21.57
C GLU A 312 33.02 24.12 -22.20
N ALA A 313 32.92 25.24 -22.91
CA ALA A 313 31.71 25.55 -23.66
C ALA A 313 31.53 24.53 -24.81
N PRO A 314 30.30 24.10 -25.14
CA PRO A 314 30.05 23.21 -26.27
C PRO A 314 30.70 23.71 -27.57
N GLU A 315 30.70 25.02 -27.81
CA GLU A 315 31.30 25.65 -28.99
C GLU A 315 32.82 25.47 -29.05
N ASP A 316 33.50 25.36 -27.91
CA ASP A 316 34.95 25.09 -27.87
C ASP A 316 35.23 23.61 -28.19
N ILE A 317 34.36 22.71 -27.74
CA ILE A 317 34.46 21.26 -28.00
C ILE A 317 34.17 20.97 -29.48
N GLU A 318 33.09 21.52 -30.03
CA GLU A 318 32.72 21.38 -31.44
C GLU A 318 33.80 21.96 -32.37
N GLY A 319 34.38 23.11 -32.02
CA GLY A 319 35.48 23.70 -32.77
C GLY A 319 36.73 22.80 -32.81
N GLN A 320 37.07 22.16 -31.68
CA GLN A 320 38.16 21.19 -31.61
C GLN A 320 37.87 19.96 -32.49
N ILE A 321 36.66 19.41 -32.42
CA ILE A 321 36.25 18.27 -33.25
C ILE A 321 36.33 18.62 -34.74
N SER A 322 35.79 19.76 -35.16
CA SER A 322 35.84 20.23 -36.55
C SER A 322 37.29 20.41 -37.07
N THR A 323 38.18 20.89 -36.20
CA THR A 323 39.61 21.02 -36.53
C THR A 323 40.30 19.66 -36.69
N VAL A 324 39.97 18.70 -35.82
CA VAL A 324 40.47 17.32 -35.93
C VAL A 324 39.93 16.65 -37.19
N GLU A 325 38.64 16.79 -37.48
CA GLU A 325 38.01 16.24 -38.67
C GLU A 325 38.63 16.78 -39.97
N SER A 326 38.87 18.09 -40.04
CA SER A 326 39.51 18.70 -41.22
C SER A 326 40.95 18.21 -41.40
N THR A 327 41.73 18.09 -40.32
CA THR A 327 43.08 17.52 -40.35
C THR A 327 43.06 16.06 -40.80
N PHE A 328 42.08 15.27 -40.33
CA PHE A 328 41.91 13.88 -40.72
C PHE A 328 41.55 13.76 -42.20
N LYS A 329 40.60 14.56 -42.69
CA LYS A 329 40.23 14.65 -44.11
C LYS A 329 41.44 15.03 -44.98
N GLN A 330 42.24 16.01 -44.56
CA GLN A 330 43.44 16.40 -45.30
C GLN A 330 44.47 15.26 -45.37
N ARG A 331 44.68 14.54 -44.27
CA ARG A 331 45.58 13.38 -44.25
C ARG A 331 45.04 12.23 -45.10
N ALA A 332 43.74 11.97 -45.06
CA ALA A 332 43.09 10.95 -45.89
C ALA A 332 43.25 11.26 -47.39
N ASN A 333 42.99 12.49 -47.81
CA ASN A 333 43.17 12.92 -49.21
C ASN A 333 44.63 12.79 -49.66
N SER A 334 45.58 13.16 -48.78
CA SER A 334 47.02 13.02 -49.06
C SER A 334 47.42 11.55 -49.22
N LEU A 335 46.87 10.67 -48.38
CA LEU A 335 47.10 9.23 -48.45
C LEU A 335 46.50 8.62 -49.72
N GLU A 336 45.27 8.97 -50.07
CA GLU A 336 44.60 8.54 -51.29
C GLU A 336 45.41 8.94 -52.54
N ALA A 337 45.86 10.20 -52.60
CA ALA A 337 46.72 10.66 -53.68
C ALA A 337 48.04 9.87 -53.75
N GLY A 338 48.63 9.53 -52.61
CA GLY A 338 49.81 8.67 -52.53
C GLY A 338 49.58 7.25 -53.05
N VAL A 339 48.46 6.62 -52.65
CA VAL A 339 48.06 5.27 -53.09
C VAL A 339 47.79 5.23 -54.59
N ASN A 340 47.11 6.25 -55.14
CA ASN A 340 46.85 6.33 -56.57
C ASN A 340 48.15 6.44 -57.38
N ARG A 341 49.12 7.25 -56.92
CA ARG A 341 50.46 7.33 -57.55
C ARG A 341 51.20 6.00 -57.51
N LEU A 342 51.12 5.26 -56.40
CA LEU A 342 51.75 3.94 -56.27
C LEU A 342 51.09 2.91 -57.20
N THR A 343 49.76 2.89 -57.24
CA THR A 343 48.98 1.99 -58.12
C THR A 343 49.34 2.22 -59.58
N GLU A 344 49.39 3.48 -60.01
CA GLU A 344 49.75 3.84 -61.38
C GLU A 344 51.20 3.50 -61.70
N GLY A 345 52.13 3.74 -60.77
CA GLY A 345 53.53 3.33 -60.92
C GLY A 345 53.68 1.82 -61.04
N LEU A 346 52.90 1.03 -60.29
CA LEU A 346 52.90 -0.42 -60.38
C LEU A 346 52.31 -0.92 -61.71
N ARG A 347 51.21 -0.33 -62.18
CA ARG A 347 50.64 -0.61 -63.52
C ARG A 347 51.64 -0.34 -64.62
N THR A 348 52.24 0.85 -64.60
CA THR A 348 53.25 1.24 -65.60
C THR A 348 54.42 0.25 -65.61
N LYS A 349 54.90 -0.16 -64.44
CA LYS A 349 55.98 -1.15 -64.32
C LYS A 349 55.57 -2.53 -64.82
N ALA A 350 54.34 -2.96 -64.55
CA ALA A 350 53.79 -4.22 -65.05
C ALA A 350 53.66 -4.22 -66.58
N ASP A 351 53.17 -3.13 -67.17
CA ASP A 351 53.04 -2.97 -68.64
C ASP A 351 54.41 -2.97 -69.34
N ILE A 352 55.41 -2.30 -68.77
CA ILE A 352 56.80 -2.36 -69.28
C ILE A 352 57.34 -3.79 -69.22
N SER A 353 57.05 -4.51 -68.12
CA SER A 353 57.54 -5.89 -67.97
C SER A 353 56.87 -6.87 -68.92
N SER A 354 55.59 -6.69 -69.28
CA SER A 354 54.90 -7.56 -70.24
C SER A 354 55.40 -7.34 -71.68
N LEU A 355 55.70 -6.10 -72.06
CA LEU A 355 56.31 -5.76 -73.35
C LEU A 355 57.67 -6.46 -73.57
N ASN A 356 58.49 -6.55 -72.52
CA ASN A 356 59.80 -7.19 -72.58
C ASN A 356 59.77 -8.74 -72.67
N VAL A 357 58.61 -9.37 -72.46
CA VAL A 357 58.47 -10.85 -72.52
C VAL A 357 57.99 -11.31 -73.90
N THR A 358 57.49 -10.40 -74.74
CA THR A 358 57.00 -10.67 -76.11
C THR A 358 57.98 -10.31 -77.23
N ALA A 359 59.18 -9.85 -76.91
CA ALA A 359 60.31 -9.65 -77.83
C ALA A 359 61.37 -10.70 -77.57
#